data_AF-A0A950NHQ4-F1
#
_entry.id   AF-A0A950NHQ4-F1
#
_cell.length_a   1.000
_cell.length_b   1.000
_cell.length_c   1.000
_cell.angle_alpha   90.00
_cell.angle_beta   90.00
_cell.angle_gamma   90.00
#
_symmetry.space_group_name_H-M   'P 1'
#
loop_
_entity.id
_entity.type
_entity.pdbx_description
1 polymer ?
#
loop_
_entity_poly.entity_id
_entity_poly.type
_entity_poly.pdbx_seq_one_letter_code
_entity_poly.pdbx_strand_id
1 'polypeptide(L)'
;MTDTPFTTDQQEYLKGFMMGVETRRASLGLPLAPIAGAPASDPSDLQRAAQDRTIASGGKLTAEEEAKRKKHPLDRFDEIAGMAAEGKFPKGTDVFLAKFHGMFYVAPA
;
A
#
# COMPACT_ATOMS: atom_id res chain seq x y z
N MET A 1 8.29 2.98 -30.70
CA MET A 1 9.64 2.53 -30.31
C MET A 1 9.76 1.09 -30.75
N THR A 2 10.71 0.76 -31.62
CA THR A 2 10.98 -0.63 -32.00
C THR A 2 11.73 -1.29 -30.86
N ASP A 3 11.13 -2.32 -30.26
CA ASP A 3 11.72 -3.08 -29.18
C ASP A 3 12.80 -3.99 -29.79
N THR A 4 14.06 -3.58 -29.66
CA THR A 4 15.20 -4.37 -30.12
C THR A 4 15.50 -5.44 -29.08
N PRO A 5 15.45 -6.74 -29.44
CA PRO A 5 15.71 -7.81 -28.47
C PRO A 5 17.17 -7.77 -27.99
N PHE A 6 17.40 -8.18 -26.73
CA PHE A 6 18.74 -8.28 -26.16
C PHE A 6 19.61 -9.27 -26.95
N THR A 7 20.87 -8.91 -27.17
CA THR A 7 21.87 -9.83 -27.74
C THR A 7 22.17 -10.97 -26.77
N THR A 8 22.74 -12.07 -27.27
CA THR A 8 23.12 -13.21 -26.42
C THR A 8 24.06 -12.80 -25.28
N ASP A 9 25.07 -11.98 -25.57
CA ASP A 9 26.03 -11.51 -24.56
C ASP A 9 25.36 -10.67 -23.47
N GLN A 10 24.39 -9.82 -23.86
CA GLN A 10 23.60 -9.04 -22.92
C GLN A 10 22.75 -9.94 -22.02
N GLN A 11 22.14 -10.99 -22.59
CA GLN A 11 21.35 -11.94 -21.82
C GLN A 11 22.21 -12.73 -20.82
N GLU A 12 23.37 -13.24 -21.24
CA GLU A 12 24.27 -14.01 -20.36
C GLU A 12 24.85 -13.12 -19.26
N TYR A 13 25.21 -11.88 -19.57
CA TYR A 13 25.62 -10.90 -18.56
C TYR A 13 24.51 -10.65 -17.52
N LEU A 14 23.28 -10.39 -17.96
CA LEU A 14 22.15 -10.15 -17.06
C LEU A 14 21.83 -11.37 -16.19
N LYS A 15 21.89 -12.58 -16.75
CA LYS A 15 21.74 -13.83 -15.99
C LYS A 15 22.82 -13.95 -14.90
N GLY A 16 24.10 -13.78 -15.26
CA GLY A 16 25.20 -13.84 -14.31
C GLY A 16 25.10 -12.80 -13.20
N PHE A 17 24.74 -11.55 -13.56
CA PHE A 17 24.50 -10.48 -12.61
C PHE A 17 23.39 -10.82 -11.61
N MET A 18 22.24 -11.31 -12.08
CA MET A 18 21.12 -11.66 -11.21
C MET A 18 21.43 -12.85 -10.29
N MET A 19 22.17 -13.85 -10.80
CA MET A 19 22.66 -14.96 -9.97
C MET A 19 23.59 -14.48 -8.84
N GLY A 20 24.46 -13.50 -9.13
CA GLY A 20 25.33 -12.88 -8.13
C GLY A 20 24.56 -12.08 -7.07
N VAL A 21 23.58 -11.29 -7.48
CA VAL A 21 22.69 -10.54 -6.58
C VAL A 21 21.95 -11.50 -5.64
N GLU A 22 21.39 -12.58 -6.17
CA GLU A 22 20.62 -13.53 -5.38
C GLU A 22 21.48 -14.29 -4.37
N THR A 23 22.69 -14.70 -4.79
CA THR A 23 23.68 -15.30 -3.88
C THR A 23 24.03 -14.36 -2.73
N ARG A 24 24.22 -13.06 -3.01
CA ARG A 24 24.50 -12.06 -1.98
C ARG A 24 23.32 -11.87 -1.02
N ARG A 25 22.08 -11.81 -1.53
CA ARG A 25 20.87 -11.69 -0.70
C ARG A 25 20.69 -12.87 0.24
N ALA A 26 20.88 -14.09 -0.28
CA ALA A 26 20.84 -15.30 0.53
C ALA A 26 21.89 -15.26 1.66
N SER A 27 23.12 -14.81 1.38
CA SER A 27 24.17 -14.66 2.40
C SER A 27 23.83 -13.63 3.50
N LEU A 28 22.94 -12.68 3.21
CA LEU A 28 22.48 -11.65 4.14
C LEU A 28 21.19 -12.06 4.88
N GLY A 29 20.67 -13.27 4.65
CA GLY A 29 19.39 -13.71 5.21
C GLY A 29 18.18 -12.93 4.69
N LEU A 30 18.33 -12.22 3.56
CA LEU A 30 17.24 -11.52 2.90
C LEU A 30 16.44 -12.53 2.06
N PRO A 31 15.10 -12.38 1.98
CA PRO A 31 14.30 -13.23 1.10
C PRO A 31 14.73 -13.07 -0.35
N LEU A 32 14.51 -14.10 -1.18
CA LEU A 32 14.81 -14.03 -2.61
C LEU A 32 14.14 -12.80 -3.24
N ALA A 33 14.76 -12.18 -4.23
CA ALA A 33 14.10 -11.10 -4.95
C ALA A 33 12.74 -11.63 -5.48
N PRO A 34 11.66 -10.84 -5.40
CA PRO A 34 10.40 -11.25 -6.00
C PRO A 34 10.66 -11.58 -7.46
N ILE A 35 10.24 -12.78 -7.87
CA ILE A 35 10.23 -13.25 -9.25
C ILE A 35 9.75 -12.12 -10.16
N ALA A 36 10.53 -11.81 -11.21
CA ALA A 36 10.15 -10.84 -12.22
C ALA A 36 8.75 -11.21 -12.77
N GLY A 37 7.75 -10.39 -12.48
CA GLY A 37 6.34 -10.65 -12.80
C GLY A 37 5.40 -10.77 -11.60
N ALA A 38 5.92 -10.89 -10.37
CA ALA A 38 5.10 -10.57 -9.20
C ALA A 38 4.85 -9.06 -9.22
N PRO A 39 3.60 -8.59 -9.30
CA PRO A 39 3.33 -7.17 -9.18
C PRO A 39 3.95 -6.70 -7.87
N ALA A 40 4.73 -5.60 -7.92
CA ALA A 40 5.13 -4.94 -6.69
C ALA A 40 3.83 -4.69 -5.92
N SER A 41 3.69 -5.34 -4.76
CA SER A 41 2.50 -5.14 -3.94
C SER A 41 2.42 -3.65 -3.67
N ASP A 42 1.33 -3.01 -4.10
CA ASP A 42 1.09 -1.63 -3.73
C ASP A 42 1.22 -1.58 -2.19
N PRO A 43 1.91 -0.59 -1.59
CA PRO A 43 1.96 -0.47 -0.13
C PRO A 43 0.56 -0.55 0.53
N SER A 44 -0.50 -0.16 -0.20
CA SER A 44 -1.90 -0.34 0.21
C SER A 44 -2.39 -1.80 0.17
N ASP A 45 -1.85 -2.66 -0.71
CA ASP A 45 -2.15 -4.10 -0.77
C ASP A 45 -1.69 -4.84 0.49
N LEU A 46 -0.57 -4.44 1.09
CA LEU A 46 -0.08 -5.04 2.33
C LEU A 46 -1.07 -4.84 3.49
N GLN A 47 -1.69 -3.65 3.57
CA GLN A 47 -2.69 -3.36 4.60
C GLN A 47 -3.98 -4.15 4.33
N ARG A 48 -4.41 -4.25 3.07
CA ARG A 48 -5.56 -5.08 2.67
C ARG A 48 -5.35 -6.54 3.06
N ALA A 49 -4.19 -7.10 2.70
CA ALA A 49 -3.84 -8.48 2.99
C ALA A 49 -3.77 -8.76 4.50
N ALA A 50 -3.29 -7.80 5.30
CA ALA A 50 -3.31 -7.93 6.76
C ALA A 50 -4.75 -7.98 7.31
N GLN A 51 -5.64 -7.11 6.84
CA GLN A 51 -7.06 -7.12 7.21
C GLN A 51 -7.73 -8.44 6.81
N ASP A 52 -7.43 -8.95 5.62
CA ASP A 52 -7.97 -10.23 5.12
C ASP A 52 -7.56 -11.39 6.02
N ARG A 53 -6.29 -11.44 6.44
CA ARG A 53 -5.81 -12.47 7.38
C ARG A 53 -6.52 -12.40 8.73
N THR A 54 -6.76 -11.20 9.26
CA THR A 54 -7.50 -11.01 10.52
C THR A 54 -8.94 -11.51 10.41
N ILE A 55 -9.63 -11.22 9.31
CA ILE A 55 -10.99 -11.71 9.09
C ILE A 55 -10.99 -13.25 8.92
N ALA A 56 -10.06 -13.78 8.14
CA ALA A 56 -9.94 -15.22 7.88
C ALA A 56 -9.67 -16.04 9.15
N SER A 57 -9.00 -15.46 10.15
CA SER A 57 -8.79 -16.09 11.46
C SER A 57 -9.97 -15.93 12.43
N GLY A 58 -11.10 -15.35 11.99
CA GLY A 58 -12.28 -15.09 12.82
C GLY A 58 -12.17 -13.84 13.69
N GLY A 59 -11.15 -13.00 13.47
CA GLY A 59 -10.99 -11.71 14.13
C GLY A 59 -11.97 -10.64 13.61
N LYS A 60 -12.01 -9.51 14.32
CA LYS A 60 -12.80 -8.34 13.95
C LYS A 60 -11.87 -7.17 13.67
N LEU A 61 -12.18 -6.40 12.63
CA LEU A 61 -11.47 -5.15 12.32
C LEU A 61 -11.95 -4.03 13.24
N THR A 62 -11.09 -3.03 13.48
CA THR A 62 -11.53 -1.80 14.14
C THR A 62 -12.34 -0.93 13.18
N ALA A 63 -13.11 0.03 13.71
CA ALA A 63 -13.86 0.97 12.89
C ALA A 63 -12.97 1.75 11.89
N GLU A 64 -11.74 2.10 12.29
CA GLU A 64 -10.74 2.75 11.45
C GLU A 64 -10.24 1.83 10.34
N GLU A 65 -10.01 0.55 10.64
CA GLU A 65 -9.60 -0.44 9.64
C GLU A 65 -10.71 -0.70 8.63
N GLU A 66 -11.96 -0.82 9.07
CA GLU A 66 -13.13 -0.93 8.20
C GLU A 66 -13.30 0.33 7.33
N ALA A 67 -13.10 1.52 7.89
CA ALA A 67 -13.19 2.78 7.16
C ALA A 67 -12.13 2.90 6.06
N LYS A 68 -10.87 2.52 6.35
CA LYS A 68 -9.79 2.41 5.34
C LYS A 68 -10.11 1.34 4.31
N ARG A 69 -10.75 0.25 4.73
CA ARG A 69 -11.10 -0.85 3.84
C ARG A 69 -12.13 -0.41 2.81
N LYS A 70 -13.15 0.35 3.24
CA LYS A 70 -14.26 0.82 2.41
C LYS A 70 -13.84 1.77 1.28
N LYS A 71 -12.94 2.71 1.55
CA LYS A 71 -12.39 3.65 0.55
C LYS A 71 -11.09 4.25 1.06
N HIS A 72 -10.10 4.33 0.18
CA HIS A 72 -8.76 4.79 0.52
C HIS A 72 -8.80 6.23 1.08
N PRO A 73 -8.12 6.54 2.21
CA PRO A 73 -8.25 7.84 2.85
C PRO A 73 -7.87 9.04 1.96
N LEU A 74 -6.85 8.89 1.10
CA LEU A 74 -6.42 9.97 0.20
C LEU A 74 -7.43 10.28 -0.92
N ASP A 75 -8.35 9.36 -1.21
CA ASP A 75 -9.36 9.52 -2.26
C ASP A 75 -10.66 10.16 -1.72
N ARG A 76 -10.65 10.61 -0.46
CA ARG A 76 -11.82 11.13 0.25
C ARG A 76 -11.84 12.66 0.37
N PHE A 77 -11.02 13.37 -0.39
CA PHE A 77 -10.98 14.83 -0.32
C PHE A 77 -12.35 15.46 -0.64
N ASP A 78 -13.10 14.90 -1.60
CA ASP A 78 -14.45 15.38 -1.94
C ASP A 78 -15.44 15.28 -0.77
N GLU A 79 -15.34 14.22 0.05
CA GLU A 79 -16.19 14.05 1.24
C GLU A 79 -15.87 15.11 2.29
N ILE A 80 -14.57 15.43 2.46
CA ILE A 80 -14.11 16.50 3.36
C ILE A 80 -14.61 17.86 2.86
N ALA A 81 -14.47 18.14 1.56
CA ALA A 81 -14.95 19.37 0.95
C ALA A 81 -16.48 19.52 1.08
N GLY A 82 -17.24 18.44 0.91
CA GLY A 82 -18.69 18.41 1.11
C GLY A 82 -19.09 18.75 2.55
N MET A 83 -18.44 18.13 3.54
CA MET A 83 -18.68 18.47 4.96
C MET A 83 -18.38 19.94 5.27
N ALA A 84 -17.28 20.47 4.71
CA ALA A 84 -16.92 21.87 4.89
C ALA A 84 -17.96 22.83 4.28
N ALA A 85 -18.45 22.53 3.08
CA ALA A 85 -19.49 23.32 2.41
C ALA A 85 -20.82 23.32 3.19
N GLU A 86 -21.13 22.22 3.88
CA GLU A 86 -22.33 22.08 4.72
C GLU A 86 -22.14 22.61 6.15
N GLY A 87 -20.95 23.11 6.51
CA GLY A 87 -20.64 23.54 7.88
C GLY A 87 -20.67 22.41 8.91
N LYS A 88 -20.44 21.16 8.48
CA LYS A 88 -20.45 19.98 9.34
C LYS A 88 -19.03 19.63 9.78
N PHE A 89 -18.85 19.46 11.08
CA PHE A 89 -17.61 18.93 11.64
C PHE A 89 -17.51 17.41 11.43
N PRO A 90 -16.29 16.87 11.22
CA PRO A 90 -16.08 15.44 11.12
C PRO A 90 -16.45 14.74 12.44
N LYS A 91 -17.06 13.55 12.35
CA LYS A 91 -17.46 12.74 13.51
C LYS A 91 -17.03 11.29 13.33
N GLY A 92 -16.85 10.57 14.43
CA GLY A 92 -16.47 9.15 14.40
C GLY A 92 -15.23 8.90 13.54
N THR A 93 -15.34 8.02 12.56
CA THR A 93 -14.24 7.68 11.64
C THR A 93 -13.81 8.84 10.75
N ASP A 94 -14.66 9.85 10.51
CA ASP A 94 -14.30 11.00 9.67
C ASP A 94 -13.18 11.83 10.32
N VAL A 95 -13.15 11.88 11.66
CA VAL A 95 -12.07 12.52 12.42
C VAL A 95 -10.74 11.82 12.16
N PHE A 96 -10.76 10.49 12.07
CA PHE A 96 -9.58 9.70 11.75
C PHE A 96 -9.18 9.86 10.28
N LEU A 97 -10.13 9.81 9.35
CA LEU A 97 -9.87 9.91 7.91
C LEU A 97 -9.35 11.29 7.50
N ALA A 98 -9.83 12.37 8.12
CA ALA A 98 -9.36 13.73 7.86
C ALA A 98 -7.86 13.92 8.17
N LYS A 99 -7.29 13.12 9.10
CA LYS A 99 -5.86 13.18 9.45
C LYS A 99 -4.94 12.82 8.28
N PHE A 100 -5.41 11.99 7.35
CA PHE A 100 -4.64 11.66 6.14
C PHE A 100 -4.43 12.87 5.22
N HIS A 101 -5.26 13.91 5.38
CA HIS A 101 -5.15 15.20 4.70
C HIS A 101 -4.56 16.29 5.60
N GLY A 102 -3.92 15.92 6.72
CA GLY A 102 -3.32 16.85 7.66
C GLY A 102 -4.32 17.67 8.48
N MET A 103 -5.60 17.30 8.48
CA MET A 103 -6.65 18.00 9.23
C MET A 103 -6.91 17.32 10.57
N PHE A 104 -6.81 18.08 11.66
CA PHE A 104 -7.00 17.59 13.03
C PHE A 104 -8.13 18.36 13.70
N TYR A 105 -9.22 17.65 14.03
CA TYR A 105 -10.36 18.24 14.71
C TYR A 105 -10.09 18.38 16.22
N VAL A 106 -9.95 19.63 16.69
CA VAL A 106 -9.73 19.98 18.09
C VAL A 106 -11.08 20.30 18.72
N ALA A 107 -11.76 19.28 19.25
CA ALA A 107 -13.00 19.47 19.98
C ALA A 107 -12.73 20.16 21.33
N PRO A 108 -13.62 21.04 21.80
CA PRO A 108 -13.54 21.57 23.16
C PRO A 108 -13.68 20.43 24.18
N ALA A 109 -12.96 20.58 25.30
CA ALA A 109 -12.92 19.61 26.40
C ALA A 109 -14.20 19.61 27.24
#